data_AF-A0A954JSW6-F1
#
_entry.id   AF-A0A954JSW6-F1
#
_cell.length_a   1.000
_cell.length_b   1.000
_cell.length_c   1.000
_cell.angle_alpha   90.00
_cell.angle_beta   90.00
_cell.angle_gamma   90.00
#
_symmetry.space_group_name_H-M   'P 1'
#
loop_
_entity.id
_entity.type
_entity.pdbx_description
1 polymer ?
#
loop_
_entity_poly.entity_id
_entity_poly.type
_entity_poly.pdbx_seq_one_letter_code
_entity_poly.pdbx_strand_id
1 'polypeptide(L)'
;MINQAALPFQRFLFSSVCLLCLFSASTVQAQRDLTDIPPPDPELERKSFKVAEGFEVNLYAADPQIAKPIQMNFDAQGRLWIASSEIYPHIKPGEKANDKILVVEDQDGDGIADKTTVFADGLLIPTAVMPGDGGAYVGNSTELLFMKDTDGDGKADVRKTELAGFGTEDTHHILHTLRRGPAGQLFFNQSIYIHSHIETPYGVRRLNGGGIWKYQPETMELEVVMRGMVNSWGHHFDRWGQSFCTDGAYGHGINYTFPGAAFVTAVGMDRILKGLNLGSPKHCGLEILSGRHLPDDWQGNMITNDFRGHRVCRFVVTENEAGYVSREQVELIKTDHVAFRPIDVKMGPDGAIYIADWYNPIIQHGEVDFRDPRRDHTHGRIWRVTYKGKPTLPRPKLVDASNQELLEALKLPEEWTRQNAKNVLRERGREKVEADLKAWLKALDSQDPQY
;
A
#
# COMPACT_ATOMS: atom_id res chain seq x y z
N MET A 1 -26.50 -72.86 -10.14
CA MET A 1 -27.85 -72.42 -9.70
C MET A 1 -27.95 -72.69 -8.20
N ILE A 2 -28.20 -71.62 -7.39
CA ILE A 2 -28.81 -71.65 -6.04
C ILE A 2 -27.89 -72.23 -4.91
N ASN A 3 -27.69 -71.69 -3.69
CA ASN A 3 -28.12 -70.50 -2.95
C ASN A 3 -27.14 -70.18 -1.79
N GLN A 4 -27.33 -68.99 -1.20
CA GLN A 4 -26.68 -68.31 -0.06
C GLN A 4 -26.59 -69.08 1.29
N ALA A 5 -25.58 -68.76 2.14
CA ALA A 5 -25.73 -68.02 3.42
C ALA A 5 -24.61 -68.28 4.47
N ALA A 6 -24.42 -67.26 5.35
CA ALA A 6 -23.71 -67.16 6.65
C ALA A 6 -22.19 -66.88 6.65
N LEU A 7 -21.53 -65.99 7.43
CA LEU A 7 -21.76 -64.92 8.46
C LEU A 7 -20.30 -64.48 8.90
N PRO A 8 -19.99 -63.55 9.86
CA PRO A 8 -20.34 -62.15 10.12
C PRO A 8 -19.13 -61.17 10.32
N PHE A 9 -19.49 -59.89 10.53
CA PHE A 9 -18.78 -58.72 11.10
C PHE A 9 -17.76 -58.96 12.26
N GLN A 10 -16.63 -58.22 12.30
CA GLN A 10 -16.29 -57.19 13.34
C GLN A 10 -14.83 -56.62 13.30
N ARG A 11 -14.77 -55.27 13.31
CA ARG A 11 -13.84 -54.36 14.03
C ARG A 11 -12.35 -54.25 13.61
N PHE A 12 -12.06 -53.26 12.77
CA PHE A 12 -10.85 -52.44 12.89
C PHE A 12 -11.23 -51.12 13.58
N LEU A 13 -10.69 -50.87 14.77
CA LEU A 13 -10.89 -49.61 15.49
C LEU A 13 -9.83 -48.61 15.07
N PHE A 14 -10.33 -47.46 14.60
CA PHE A 14 -9.68 -46.17 14.49
C PHE A 14 -8.90 -45.81 15.76
N SER A 15 -7.63 -45.44 15.61
CA SER A 15 -7.00 -44.43 16.46
C SER A 15 -5.73 -43.96 15.77
N SER A 16 -5.70 -42.69 15.30
CA SER A 16 -4.51 -41.85 15.00
C SER A 16 -4.77 -40.73 13.97
N VAL A 17 -6.00 -40.24 13.81
CA VAL A 17 -6.25 -39.01 13.02
C VAL A 17 -7.18 -38.08 13.80
N CYS A 18 -6.67 -37.45 14.85
CA CYS A 18 -7.39 -36.35 15.52
C CYS A 18 -6.50 -35.26 16.14
N LEU A 19 -5.16 -35.35 16.09
CA LEU A 19 -4.30 -34.35 16.76
C LEU A 19 -3.74 -33.23 15.87
N LEU A 20 -4.01 -33.23 14.55
CA LEU A 20 -3.49 -32.22 13.62
C LEU A 20 -4.51 -31.16 13.17
N CYS A 21 -5.74 -31.19 13.68
CA CYS A 21 -6.80 -30.20 13.36
C CYS A 21 -7.08 -29.18 14.49
N LEU A 22 -6.35 -29.23 15.61
CA LEU A 22 -6.60 -28.37 16.77
C LEU A 22 -5.78 -27.07 16.81
N PHE A 23 -4.80 -26.89 15.91
CA PHE A 23 -3.98 -25.67 15.89
C PHE A 23 -4.39 -24.63 14.83
N SER A 24 -5.39 -24.93 13.99
CA SER A 24 -5.93 -23.97 13.00
C SER A 24 -7.26 -23.33 13.43
N ALA A 25 -7.89 -23.80 14.51
CA ALA A 25 -9.15 -23.24 15.01
C ALA A 25 -8.97 -22.07 15.99
N SER A 26 -7.78 -21.92 16.59
CA SER A 26 -7.53 -20.95 17.67
C SER A 26 -7.54 -19.49 17.20
N THR A 27 -7.34 -19.20 15.91
CA THR A 27 -7.40 -17.83 15.39
C THR A 27 -8.80 -17.40 14.96
N VAL A 28 -9.72 -18.33 14.69
CA VAL A 28 -11.08 -18.04 14.19
C VAL A 28 -12.06 -17.65 15.31
N GLN A 29 -11.70 -17.89 16.58
CA GLN A 29 -12.50 -17.49 17.75
C GLN A 29 -11.86 -16.33 18.54
N ALA A 30 -10.66 -15.89 18.15
CA ALA A 30 -9.84 -15.00 18.96
C ALA A 30 -10.43 -13.58 19.13
N GLN A 31 -11.10 -13.01 18.12
CA GLN A 31 -11.64 -11.64 18.24
C GLN A 31 -13.03 -11.59 18.88
N ARG A 32 -13.81 -12.69 18.81
CA ARG A 32 -15.15 -12.74 19.38
C ARG A 32 -15.13 -12.47 20.88
N ASP A 33 -14.19 -13.09 21.58
CA ASP A 33 -14.04 -13.01 23.04
C ASP A 33 -12.97 -12.00 23.48
N LEU A 34 -12.54 -11.08 22.60
CA LEU A 34 -11.57 -10.04 22.94
C LEU A 34 -12.19 -9.05 23.93
N THR A 35 -11.75 -9.12 25.19
CA THR A 35 -12.21 -8.26 26.29
C THR A 35 -11.14 -7.32 26.79
N ASP A 36 -9.87 -7.70 26.68
CA ASP A 36 -8.72 -6.91 27.12
C ASP A 36 -8.15 -6.12 25.93
N ILE A 37 -8.66 -4.90 25.75
CA ILE A 37 -8.20 -3.96 24.72
C ILE A 37 -7.33 -2.92 25.43
N PRO A 38 -6.03 -2.81 25.09
CA PRO A 38 -5.16 -1.80 25.67
C PRO A 38 -5.71 -0.39 25.43
N PRO A 39 -5.45 0.58 26.34
CA PRO A 39 -5.77 1.98 26.10
C PRO A 39 -5.14 2.47 24.78
N PRO A 40 -5.81 3.38 24.05
CA PRO A 40 -5.30 3.94 22.79
C PRO A 40 -4.20 4.98 22.98
N ASP A 41 -3.22 4.67 23.83
CA ASP A 41 -2.06 5.52 24.12
C ASP A 41 -0.91 5.17 23.16
N PRO A 42 -0.46 6.12 22.30
CA PRO A 42 0.65 5.88 21.39
C PRO A 42 1.94 5.44 22.10
N GLU A 43 2.28 5.98 23.28
CA GLU A 43 3.50 5.60 23.96
C GLU A 43 3.44 4.20 24.58
N LEU A 44 2.27 3.74 25.01
CA LEU A 44 2.07 2.34 25.42
C LEU A 44 2.25 1.40 24.23
N GLU A 45 1.65 1.73 23.09
CA GLU A 45 1.81 0.97 21.85
C GLU A 45 3.28 0.96 21.39
N ARG A 46 3.95 2.11 21.34
CA ARG A 46 5.37 2.21 20.95
C ARG A 46 6.28 1.36 21.82
N LYS A 47 6.06 1.32 23.14
CA LYS A 47 6.84 0.51 24.09
C LYS A 47 6.63 -0.99 23.92
N SER A 48 5.50 -1.41 23.34
CA SER A 48 5.25 -2.82 23.04
C SER A 48 6.05 -3.34 21.83
N PHE A 49 6.57 -2.43 20.99
CA PHE A 49 7.25 -2.81 19.76
C PHE A 49 8.60 -3.47 20.03
N LYS A 50 8.79 -4.65 19.43
CA LYS A 50 10.09 -5.28 19.22
C LYS A 50 10.55 -4.90 17.83
N VAL A 51 11.52 -4.00 17.77
CA VAL A 51 12.07 -3.45 16.51
C VAL A 51 13.35 -4.22 16.14
N ALA A 52 13.62 -4.37 14.84
CA ALA A 52 14.85 -4.97 14.33
C ALA A 52 16.11 -4.33 14.93
N GLU A 53 17.18 -5.12 15.04
CA GLU A 53 18.45 -4.66 15.60
C GLU A 53 18.98 -3.42 14.86
N GLY A 54 19.43 -2.43 15.63
CA GLY A 54 19.93 -1.16 15.10
C GLY A 54 18.86 -0.15 14.72
N PHE A 55 17.57 -0.51 14.74
CA PHE A 55 16.49 0.42 14.45
C PHE A 55 15.86 1.03 15.70
N GLU A 56 15.19 2.17 15.51
CA GLU A 56 14.32 2.80 16.48
C GLU A 56 13.05 3.32 15.82
N VAL A 57 12.04 3.55 16.65
CA VAL A 57 10.71 3.99 16.22
C VAL A 57 10.28 5.17 17.06
N ASN A 58 9.80 6.22 16.38
CA ASN A 58 9.17 7.38 16.99
C ASN A 58 7.77 7.57 16.41
N LEU A 59 6.89 8.21 17.19
CA LEU A 59 5.59 8.65 16.69
C LEU A 59 5.82 9.85 15.77
N TYR A 60 5.34 9.77 14.52
CA TYR A 60 5.39 10.89 13.58
C TYR A 60 4.13 11.75 13.71
N ALA A 61 2.95 11.11 13.69
CA ALA A 61 1.66 11.77 13.83
C ALA A 61 0.61 10.79 14.34
N ALA A 62 -0.45 11.28 14.99
CA ALA A 62 -1.50 10.46 15.57
C ALA A 62 -2.86 11.17 15.59
N ASP A 63 -3.86 10.47 16.14
CA ASP A 63 -5.11 11.05 16.59
C ASP A 63 -4.92 12.18 17.63
N PRO A 64 -5.89 13.13 17.73
CA PRO A 64 -7.14 13.21 16.97
C PRO A 64 -6.97 13.77 15.54
N GLN A 65 -5.76 14.17 15.12
CA GLN A 65 -5.56 14.75 13.79
C GLN A 65 -5.60 13.71 12.66
N ILE A 66 -5.22 12.46 12.96
CA ILE A 66 -5.23 11.34 12.02
C ILE A 66 -6.08 10.21 12.59
N ALA A 67 -7.20 9.92 11.93
CA ALA A 67 -7.97 8.71 12.18
C ALA A 67 -7.76 7.74 11.02
N LYS A 68 -7.59 6.44 11.31
CA LYS A 68 -7.69 5.37 10.29
C LYS A 68 -6.99 5.67 8.96
N PRO A 69 -5.65 5.80 8.93
CA PRO A 69 -4.93 6.05 7.68
C PRO A 69 -4.97 4.81 6.76
N ILE A 70 -5.63 4.87 5.60
CA ILE A 70 -5.77 3.75 4.63
C ILE A 70 -4.51 3.60 3.78
N GLN A 71 -4.16 4.66 3.07
CA GLN A 71 -3.02 4.73 2.17
C GLN A 71 -2.35 6.09 2.32
N MET A 72 -1.03 6.14 2.16
CA MET A 72 -0.29 7.39 2.21
C MET A 72 0.72 7.52 1.07
N ASN A 73 1.09 8.73 0.66
CA ASN A 73 2.20 8.96 -0.28
C ASN A 73 2.84 10.33 0.02
N PHE A 74 4.15 10.44 -0.14
CA PHE A 74 4.84 11.73 -0.02
C PHE A 74 4.82 12.48 -1.35
N ASP A 75 4.59 13.79 -1.32
CA ASP A 75 4.74 14.67 -2.48
C ASP A 75 6.19 15.14 -2.68
N ALA A 76 6.44 15.92 -3.75
CA ALA A 76 7.76 16.46 -4.06
C ALA A 76 8.25 17.56 -3.09
N GLN A 77 7.41 18.04 -2.18
CA GLN A 77 7.77 18.95 -1.10
C GLN A 77 8.15 18.18 0.19
N GLY A 78 7.96 16.86 0.20
CA GLY A 78 8.20 16.01 1.36
C GLY A 78 7.05 15.99 2.35
N ARG A 79 5.85 16.45 1.97
CA ARG A 79 4.64 16.37 2.80
C ARG A 79 3.98 15.02 2.63
N LEU A 80 3.46 14.45 3.72
CA LEU A 80 2.78 13.17 3.71
C LEU A 80 1.28 13.36 3.46
N TRP A 81 0.79 12.80 2.35
CA TRP A 81 -0.64 12.78 2.01
C TRP A 81 -1.26 11.49 2.49
N ILE A 82 -2.42 11.56 3.15
CA ILE A 82 -3.06 10.40 3.79
C ILE A 82 -4.54 10.36 3.40
N ALA A 83 -4.98 9.21 2.89
CA ALA A 83 -6.40 8.88 2.80
C ALA A 83 -6.88 8.35 4.14
N SER A 84 -7.86 9.00 4.76
CA SER A 84 -8.32 8.74 6.13
C SER A 84 -9.81 8.42 6.13
N SER A 85 -10.24 7.38 6.87
CA SER A 85 -11.65 6.99 6.91
C SER A 85 -12.18 6.64 8.30
N GLU A 86 -13.08 7.47 8.82
CA GLU A 86 -13.75 7.28 10.11
C GLU A 86 -15.02 6.42 9.94
N ILE A 87 -15.65 6.44 8.75
CA ILE A 87 -16.91 5.74 8.49
C ILE A 87 -16.73 4.32 7.96
N TYR A 88 -15.51 3.90 7.63
CA TYR A 88 -15.23 2.52 7.27
C TYR A 88 -15.66 1.56 8.40
N PRO A 89 -16.20 0.37 8.09
CA PRO A 89 -16.35 -0.22 6.75
C PRO A 89 -17.66 0.16 6.03
N HIS A 90 -18.63 0.75 6.73
CA HIS A 90 -19.91 1.17 6.15
C HIS A 90 -20.40 2.46 6.77
N ILE A 91 -20.70 3.44 5.92
CA ILE A 91 -21.51 4.60 6.30
C ILE A 91 -22.90 4.15 6.79
N LYS A 92 -23.42 4.75 7.85
CA LYS A 92 -24.77 4.42 8.31
C LYS A 92 -25.82 5.04 7.38
N PRO A 93 -26.97 4.37 7.18
CA PRO A 93 -28.06 4.95 6.40
C PRO A 93 -28.45 6.34 6.92
N GLY A 94 -28.49 7.32 6.01
CA GLY A 94 -28.86 8.71 6.32
C GLY A 94 -27.71 9.60 6.79
N GLU A 95 -26.52 9.06 7.06
CA GLU A 95 -25.34 9.85 7.37
C GLU A 95 -24.70 10.41 6.09
N LYS A 96 -24.00 11.54 6.24
CA LYS A 96 -23.20 12.14 5.16
C LYS A 96 -21.77 11.64 5.25
N ALA A 97 -21.19 11.38 4.10
CA ALA A 97 -19.78 11.04 3.99
C ALA A 97 -18.94 12.23 4.50
N ASN A 98 -17.93 11.96 5.32
CA ASN A 98 -17.13 12.98 6.02
C ASN A 98 -15.65 12.57 6.16
N ASP A 99 -15.24 11.55 5.40
CA ASP A 99 -13.85 11.11 5.33
C ASP A 99 -13.00 12.14 4.59
N LYS A 100 -11.68 12.04 4.76
CA LYS A 100 -10.76 13.14 4.46
C LYS A 100 -9.52 12.69 3.70
N ILE A 101 -8.96 13.63 2.94
CA ILE A 101 -7.54 13.62 2.58
C ILE A 101 -6.82 14.61 3.50
N LEU A 102 -5.78 14.12 4.18
CA LEU A 102 -4.95 14.90 5.07
C LEU A 102 -3.57 15.14 4.43
N VAL A 103 -3.01 16.31 4.69
CA VAL A 103 -1.61 16.65 4.37
C VAL A 103 -0.89 16.94 5.67
N VAL A 104 0.12 16.13 5.97
CA VAL A 104 0.87 16.14 7.22
C VAL A 104 2.30 16.61 6.94
N GLU A 105 2.76 17.58 7.71
CA GLU A 105 4.02 18.28 7.50
C GLU A 105 4.84 18.26 8.78
N ASP A 106 6.11 17.91 8.64
CA ASP A 106 7.16 18.14 9.63
C ASP A 106 7.97 19.34 9.06
N GLN A 107 7.95 20.46 9.76
CA GLN A 107 8.45 21.74 9.27
C GLN A 107 9.89 21.99 9.72
N ASP A 108 10.29 21.45 10.87
CA ASP A 108 11.61 21.65 11.45
C ASP A 108 12.60 20.50 11.21
N GLY A 109 12.13 19.36 10.69
CA GLY A 109 12.93 18.20 10.35
C GLY A 109 13.24 17.28 11.53
N ASP A 110 12.57 17.42 12.67
CA ASP A 110 12.87 16.64 13.87
C ASP A 110 12.33 15.19 13.85
N GLY A 111 11.53 14.86 12.83
CA GLY A 111 10.91 13.55 12.66
C GLY A 111 9.54 13.43 13.32
N ILE A 112 8.93 14.53 13.73
CA ILE A 112 7.56 14.66 14.27
C ILE A 112 6.79 15.66 13.38
N ALA A 113 5.52 15.38 13.12
CA ALA A 113 4.68 16.30 12.36
C ALA A 113 4.23 17.47 13.23
N ASP A 114 4.43 18.70 12.72
CA ASP A 114 3.99 19.94 13.35
C ASP A 114 2.58 20.34 12.93
N LYS A 115 2.19 19.96 11.73
CA LYS A 115 0.99 20.47 11.08
C LYS A 115 0.25 19.38 10.33
N THR A 116 -1.06 19.34 10.54
CA THR A 116 -1.99 18.53 9.75
C THR A 116 -3.04 19.45 9.13
N THR A 117 -3.18 19.39 7.82
CA THR A 117 -4.17 20.15 7.04
C THR A 117 -5.19 19.19 6.46
N VAL A 118 -6.48 19.49 6.61
CA VAL A 118 -7.54 18.79 5.87
C VAL A 118 -7.59 19.38 4.46
N PHE A 119 -7.01 18.67 3.49
CA PHE A 119 -6.98 19.11 2.10
C PHE A 119 -8.33 18.92 1.41
N ALA A 120 -9.00 17.80 1.68
CA ALA A 120 -10.35 17.55 1.18
C ALA A 120 -11.16 16.81 2.24
N ASP A 121 -12.46 17.06 2.29
CA ASP A 121 -13.43 16.36 3.12
C ASP A 121 -14.66 15.94 2.30
N GLY A 122 -15.67 15.37 2.97
CA GLY A 122 -16.90 14.93 2.30
C GLY A 122 -16.69 13.73 1.38
N LEU A 123 -15.66 12.93 1.65
CA LEU A 123 -15.33 11.72 0.91
C LEU A 123 -16.05 10.51 1.49
N LEU A 124 -16.27 9.51 0.64
CA LEU A 124 -16.87 8.23 1.00
C LEU A 124 -15.80 7.15 0.93
N ILE A 125 -15.23 6.78 2.08
CA ILE A 125 -14.23 5.71 2.23
C ILE A 125 -13.11 5.87 1.17
N PRO A 126 -12.31 6.96 1.25
CA PRO A 126 -11.19 7.15 0.36
C PRO A 126 -10.09 6.14 0.70
N THR A 127 -9.70 5.33 -0.27
CA THR A 127 -8.78 4.18 -0.10
C THR A 127 -7.41 4.41 -0.71
N ALA A 128 -7.24 5.52 -1.43
CA ALA A 128 -5.98 5.85 -2.06
C ALA A 128 -5.81 7.36 -2.24
N VAL A 129 -4.57 7.83 -2.15
CA VAL A 129 -4.18 9.20 -2.46
C VAL A 129 -2.82 9.22 -3.15
N MET A 130 -2.68 9.98 -4.23
CA MET A 130 -1.42 10.13 -4.97
C MET A 130 -1.22 11.59 -5.38
N PRO A 131 -0.37 12.36 -4.67
CA PRO A 131 -0.11 13.76 -5.01
C PRO A 131 0.64 13.88 -6.34
N GLY A 132 0.28 14.87 -7.14
CA GLY A 132 0.89 15.18 -8.44
C GLY A 132 -0.02 16.02 -9.33
N ASP A 133 0.54 16.55 -10.41
CA ASP A 133 -0.14 17.40 -11.40
C ASP A 133 -0.74 18.68 -10.77
N GLY A 134 -0.08 19.17 -9.71
CA GLY A 134 -0.51 20.32 -8.92
C GLY A 134 -1.68 20.07 -7.99
N GLY A 135 -2.06 18.81 -7.77
CA GLY A 135 -3.13 18.40 -6.85
C GLY A 135 -2.90 16.98 -6.34
N ALA A 136 -3.96 16.19 -6.24
CA ALA A 136 -3.89 14.78 -5.91
C ALA A 136 -4.98 13.95 -6.61
N TYR A 137 -4.62 12.74 -6.98
CA TYR A 137 -5.59 11.71 -7.38
C TYR A 137 -6.05 10.96 -6.16
N VAL A 138 -7.36 10.75 -6.03
CA VAL A 138 -7.99 10.15 -4.85
C VAL A 138 -8.90 9.02 -5.27
N GLY A 139 -8.63 7.81 -4.77
CA GLY A 139 -9.56 6.70 -4.89
C GLY A 139 -10.69 6.89 -3.88
N ASN A 140 -11.86 7.29 -4.33
CA ASN A 140 -13.03 7.62 -3.51
C ASN A 140 -14.15 6.61 -3.80
N SER A 141 -14.08 5.44 -3.15
CA SER A 141 -15.02 4.34 -3.35
C SER A 141 -15.20 3.93 -4.82
N THR A 142 -16.22 4.45 -5.49
CA THR A 142 -16.64 4.06 -6.84
C THR A 142 -16.01 4.92 -7.95
N GLU A 143 -15.12 5.85 -7.57
CA GLU A 143 -14.58 6.87 -8.46
C GLU A 143 -13.08 7.11 -8.18
N LEU A 144 -12.33 7.41 -9.25
CA LEU A 144 -11.05 8.09 -9.17
C LEU A 144 -11.30 9.58 -9.38
N LEU A 145 -10.96 10.38 -8.38
CA LEU A 145 -11.08 11.83 -8.41
C LEU A 145 -9.72 12.48 -8.64
N PHE A 146 -9.69 13.63 -9.31
CA PHE A 146 -8.59 14.59 -9.26
C PHE A 146 -9.07 15.81 -8.46
N MET A 147 -8.27 16.18 -7.45
CA MET A 147 -8.56 17.29 -6.55
C MET A 147 -7.38 18.26 -6.52
N LYS A 148 -7.66 19.56 -6.51
CA LYS A 148 -6.63 20.58 -6.58
C LYS A 148 -7.03 21.82 -5.78
N ASP A 149 -6.04 22.45 -5.17
CA ASP A 149 -6.10 23.78 -4.56
C ASP A 149 -5.58 24.79 -5.60
N THR A 150 -6.38 25.80 -5.96
CA THR A 150 -6.01 26.82 -6.94
C THR A 150 -5.73 28.20 -6.36
N ASP A 151 -6.04 28.43 -5.08
CA ASP A 151 -5.82 29.70 -4.40
C ASP A 151 -4.73 29.68 -3.31
N GLY A 152 -4.24 28.48 -2.97
CA GLY A 152 -3.12 28.26 -2.06
C GLY A 152 -3.51 28.23 -0.57
N ASP A 153 -4.79 28.08 -0.24
CA ASP A 153 -5.25 28.00 1.16
C ASP A 153 -5.03 26.62 1.81
N GLY A 154 -4.53 25.64 1.05
CA GLY A 154 -4.28 24.28 1.48
C GLY A 154 -5.49 23.35 1.35
N LYS A 155 -6.58 23.78 0.71
CA LYS A 155 -7.80 23.00 0.51
C LYS A 155 -8.16 22.90 -0.96
N ALA A 156 -8.72 21.75 -1.34
CA ALA A 156 -9.18 21.53 -2.69
C ALA A 156 -10.42 22.39 -2.99
N ASP A 157 -10.32 23.26 -4.00
CA ASP A 157 -11.42 24.01 -4.59
C ASP A 157 -11.88 23.40 -5.93
N VAL A 158 -11.05 22.57 -6.54
CA VAL A 158 -11.36 21.77 -7.73
C VAL A 158 -11.57 20.32 -7.33
N ARG A 159 -12.69 19.75 -7.80
CA ARG A 159 -13.00 18.31 -7.72
C ARG A 159 -13.50 17.83 -9.08
N LYS A 160 -12.73 16.97 -9.73
CA LYS A 160 -13.05 16.38 -11.03
C LYS A 160 -13.09 14.86 -10.92
N THR A 161 -14.12 14.23 -11.48
CA THR A 161 -14.15 12.77 -11.63
C THR A 161 -13.33 12.40 -12.86
N GLU A 162 -12.23 11.68 -12.66
CA GLU A 162 -11.35 11.19 -13.75
C GLU A 162 -11.89 9.88 -14.31
N LEU A 163 -12.23 8.94 -13.42
CA LEU A 163 -12.80 7.63 -13.78
C LEU A 163 -13.96 7.33 -12.83
N ALA A 164 -15.03 6.76 -13.37
CA ALA A 164 -16.18 6.26 -12.61
C ALA A 164 -16.63 4.91 -13.16
N GLY A 165 -17.47 4.21 -12.40
CA GLY A 165 -18.01 2.91 -12.79
C GLY A 165 -17.32 1.73 -12.13
N PHE A 166 -16.63 1.95 -11.00
CA PHE A 166 -16.25 0.88 -10.09
C PHE A 166 -17.45 0.50 -9.22
N GLY A 167 -17.72 -0.79 -9.07
CA GLY A 167 -18.85 -1.31 -8.31
C GLY A 167 -18.75 -1.10 -6.79
N THR A 168 -19.85 -1.38 -6.10
CA THR A 168 -20.04 -1.15 -4.65
C THR A 168 -20.15 -2.45 -3.86
N GLU A 169 -19.78 -3.60 -4.44
CA GLU A 169 -20.08 -4.91 -3.88
C GLU A 169 -19.38 -5.17 -2.56
N ASP A 170 -18.18 -4.62 -2.37
CA ASP A 170 -17.41 -4.76 -1.15
C ASP A 170 -16.44 -3.58 -0.96
N THR A 171 -16.62 -2.82 0.14
CA THR A 171 -15.82 -1.62 0.47
C THR A 171 -14.34 -1.91 0.76
N HIS A 172 -13.94 -3.17 0.89
CA HIS A 172 -12.53 -3.58 1.03
C HIS A 172 -11.85 -3.87 -0.29
N HIS A 173 -12.64 -4.02 -1.36
CA HIS A 173 -12.19 -4.51 -2.66
C HIS A 173 -12.28 -3.45 -3.77
N ILE A 174 -12.88 -2.29 -3.47
CA ILE A 174 -12.97 -1.10 -4.33
C ILE A 174 -11.61 -0.64 -4.87
N LEU A 175 -11.60 0.32 -5.78
CA LEU A 175 -10.38 1.01 -6.23
C LEU A 175 -9.47 1.36 -5.04
N HIS A 176 -8.18 1.03 -5.08
CA HIS A 176 -7.22 1.32 -3.98
C HIS A 176 -5.77 1.28 -4.49
N THR A 177 -4.81 1.53 -3.58
CA THR A 177 -3.36 1.42 -3.84
C THR A 177 -2.89 2.21 -5.06
N LEU A 178 -3.08 3.53 -5.06
CA LEU A 178 -2.49 4.38 -6.10
C LEU A 178 -0.96 4.40 -6.00
N ARG A 179 -0.30 4.13 -7.12
CA ARG A 179 1.15 4.17 -7.29
C ARG A 179 1.51 4.85 -8.60
N ARG A 180 2.67 5.51 -8.64
CA ARG A 180 3.19 6.09 -9.87
C ARG A 180 4.11 5.08 -10.54
N GLY A 181 3.89 4.85 -11.82
CA GLY A 181 4.71 3.97 -12.63
C GLY A 181 6.03 4.62 -13.06
N PRO A 182 6.98 3.83 -13.57
CA PRO A 182 8.30 4.33 -13.99
C PRO A 182 8.26 5.44 -15.05
N ALA A 183 7.25 5.42 -15.93
CA ALA A 183 7.03 6.42 -16.98
C ALA A 183 5.98 7.49 -16.61
N GLY A 184 5.60 7.58 -15.33
CA GLY A 184 4.72 8.62 -14.81
C GLY A 184 3.22 8.29 -14.83
N GLN A 185 2.81 7.15 -15.39
CA GLN A 185 1.40 6.72 -15.34
C GLN A 185 0.95 6.47 -13.91
N LEU A 186 -0.36 6.50 -13.70
CA LEU A 186 -0.97 6.03 -12.46
C LEU A 186 -1.26 4.54 -12.59
N PHE A 187 -0.86 3.79 -11.59
CA PHE A 187 -1.29 2.41 -11.37
C PHE A 187 -2.19 2.37 -10.15
N PHE A 188 -3.20 1.52 -10.20
CA PHE A 188 -4.07 1.28 -9.06
C PHE A 188 -4.66 -0.12 -9.12
N ASN A 189 -5.06 -0.59 -7.95
CA ASN A 189 -5.56 -1.92 -7.77
C ASN A 189 -7.08 -1.89 -7.62
N GLN A 190 -7.69 -2.99 -8.03
CA GLN A 190 -9.08 -3.34 -7.79
C GLN A 190 -9.09 -4.82 -7.42
N SER A 191 -10.00 -5.23 -6.55
CA SER A 191 -10.01 -6.59 -6.01
C SER A 191 -11.25 -7.40 -6.46
N ILE A 192 -11.26 -8.69 -6.13
CA ILE A 192 -12.07 -9.73 -6.80
C ILE A 192 -13.58 -9.45 -6.95
N TYR A 193 -14.22 -8.79 -5.98
CA TYR A 193 -15.68 -8.65 -5.98
C TYR A 193 -16.20 -7.52 -6.87
N ILE A 194 -15.33 -6.61 -7.28
CA ILE A 194 -15.75 -5.38 -7.94
C ILE A 194 -15.99 -5.63 -9.43
N HIS A 195 -17.20 -5.30 -9.88
CA HIS A 195 -17.48 -5.15 -11.30
C HIS A 195 -17.11 -3.74 -11.74
N SER A 196 -16.41 -3.62 -12.87
CA SER A 196 -15.95 -2.33 -13.40
C SER A 196 -16.39 -2.13 -14.84
N HIS A 197 -17.05 -1.00 -15.07
CA HIS A 197 -17.60 -0.56 -16.35
C HIS A 197 -17.23 0.90 -16.56
N ILE A 198 -16.01 1.13 -17.04
CA ILE A 198 -15.42 2.47 -17.08
C ILE A 198 -15.45 2.97 -18.51
N GLU A 199 -16.11 4.10 -18.73
CA GLU A 199 -16.13 4.77 -20.03
C GLU A 199 -14.87 5.63 -20.21
N THR A 200 -14.24 5.51 -21.38
CA THR A 200 -13.07 6.32 -21.77
C THR A 200 -13.28 6.86 -23.18
N PRO A 201 -12.51 7.89 -23.60
CA PRO A 201 -12.49 8.31 -25.00
C PRO A 201 -12.16 7.18 -25.99
N TYR A 202 -11.53 6.10 -25.52
CA TYR A 202 -11.16 4.91 -26.31
C TYR A 202 -12.15 3.75 -26.18
N GLY A 203 -13.33 4.00 -25.61
CA GLY A 203 -14.39 3.02 -25.39
C GLY A 203 -14.45 2.48 -23.96
N VAL A 204 -15.31 1.48 -23.74
CA VAL A 204 -15.55 0.91 -22.41
C VAL A 204 -14.42 -0.06 -22.01
N ARG A 205 -13.88 0.11 -20.81
CA ARG A 205 -12.90 -0.79 -20.19
C ARG A 205 -13.53 -1.57 -19.05
N ARG A 206 -13.16 -2.85 -18.93
CA ARG A 206 -13.67 -3.78 -17.92
C ARG A 206 -12.57 -4.66 -17.34
N LEU A 207 -12.49 -4.73 -16.01
CA LEU A 207 -11.72 -5.73 -15.29
C LEU A 207 -12.64 -6.83 -14.77
N ASN A 208 -13.71 -6.47 -14.05
CA ASN A 208 -14.69 -7.39 -13.45
C ASN A 208 -14.02 -8.50 -12.63
N GLY A 209 -13.22 -8.09 -11.65
CA GLY A 209 -12.40 -8.98 -10.85
C GLY A 209 -11.22 -8.25 -10.22
N GLY A 210 -10.29 -9.03 -9.66
CA GLY A 210 -9.07 -8.49 -9.07
C GLY A 210 -7.98 -8.28 -10.10
N GLY A 211 -7.20 -7.22 -9.96
CA GLY A 211 -6.13 -6.89 -10.90
C GLY A 211 -5.63 -5.47 -10.76
N ILE A 212 -4.77 -5.10 -11.70
CA ILE A 212 -4.06 -3.82 -11.71
C ILE A 212 -4.40 -3.08 -12.99
N TRP A 213 -4.76 -1.82 -12.82
CA TRP A 213 -4.99 -0.87 -13.89
C TRP A 213 -3.75 0.00 -14.10
N LYS A 214 -3.55 0.46 -15.34
CA LYS A 214 -2.63 1.53 -15.70
C LYS A 214 -3.43 2.63 -16.39
N TYR A 215 -3.33 3.84 -15.88
CA TYR A 215 -4.05 5.02 -16.32
C TYR A 215 -3.07 6.15 -16.67
N GLN A 216 -3.24 6.73 -17.85
CA GLN A 216 -2.53 7.93 -18.29
C GLN A 216 -3.50 9.13 -18.24
N PRO A 217 -3.41 10.02 -17.23
CA PRO A 217 -4.36 11.12 -17.08
C PRO A 217 -4.43 12.07 -18.27
N GLU A 218 -3.30 12.31 -18.93
CA GLU A 218 -3.16 13.28 -20.02
C GLU A 218 -3.89 12.85 -21.30
N THR A 219 -4.00 11.54 -21.53
CA THR A 219 -4.69 10.98 -22.71
C THR A 219 -6.01 10.30 -22.34
N MET A 220 -6.23 10.00 -21.07
CA MET A 220 -7.31 9.14 -20.55
C MET A 220 -7.22 7.68 -21.04
N GLU A 221 -6.03 7.21 -21.41
CA GLU A 221 -5.82 5.80 -21.71
C GLU A 221 -5.86 4.97 -20.43
N LEU A 222 -6.75 3.98 -20.40
CA LEU A 222 -6.92 3.04 -19.29
C LEU A 222 -6.78 1.60 -19.79
N GLU A 223 -5.90 0.84 -19.16
CA GLU A 223 -5.60 -0.55 -19.51
C GLU A 223 -5.56 -1.45 -18.28
N VAL A 224 -5.99 -2.70 -18.45
CA VAL A 224 -5.77 -3.76 -17.46
C VAL A 224 -4.40 -4.37 -17.71
N VAL A 225 -3.50 -4.27 -16.73
CA VAL A 225 -2.13 -4.79 -16.84
C VAL A 225 -2.06 -6.25 -16.41
N MET A 226 -2.75 -6.62 -15.33
CA MET A 226 -2.76 -7.99 -14.82
C MET A 226 -4.14 -8.35 -14.23
N ARG A 227 -4.47 -9.65 -14.18
CA ARG A 227 -5.75 -10.17 -13.64
C ARG A 227 -5.57 -11.28 -12.60
N GLY A 228 -6.51 -11.39 -11.67
CA GLY A 228 -6.67 -12.59 -10.82
C GLY A 228 -6.13 -12.51 -9.39
N MET A 229 -5.84 -11.33 -8.85
CA MET A 229 -5.57 -11.19 -7.40
C MET A 229 -6.88 -11.23 -6.60
N VAL A 230 -6.81 -11.49 -5.30
CA VAL A 230 -7.98 -11.60 -4.42
C VAL A 230 -8.27 -10.26 -3.77
N ASN A 231 -7.33 -9.73 -2.97
CA ASN A 231 -7.44 -8.43 -2.32
C ASN A 231 -6.09 -7.68 -2.24
N SER A 232 -5.60 -7.16 -3.36
CA SER A 232 -4.20 -6.75 -3.51
C SER A 232 -3.88 -5.35 -2.99
N TRP A 233 -3.54 -5.20 -1.71
CA TRP A 233 -3.28 -3.90 -1.09
C TRP A 233 -1.84 -3.37 -1.21
N GLY A 234 -0.90 -4.15 -1.74
CA GLY A 234 0.47 -3.69 -2.00
C GLY A 234 0.83 -3.72 -3.48
N HIS A 235 1.51 -2.67 -3.94
CA HIS A 235 2.09 -2.56 -5.27
C HIS A 235 3.33 -1.65 -5.21
N HIS A 236 4.43 -2.09 -5.82
CA HIS A 236 5.64 -1.29 -5.99
C HIS A 236 6.41 -1.72 -7.25
N PHE A 237 7.20 -0.79 -7.80
CA PHE A 237 8.16 -1.06 -8.87
C PHE A 237 9.58 -1.02 -8.33
N ASP A 238 10.44 -1.96 -8.72
CA ASP A 238 11.86 -1.84 -8.42
C ASP A 238 12.53 -0.78 -9.33
N ARG A 239 13.85 -0.60 -9.15
CA ARG A 239 14.65 0.35 -9.92
C ARG A 239 14.59 0.12 -11.43
N TRP A 240 14.33 -1.11 -11.86
CA TRP A 240 14.30 -1.53 -13.26
C TRP A 240 12.87 -1.60 -13.83
N GLY A 241 11.88 -1.16 -13.05
CA GLY A 241 10.47 -1.17 -13.45
C GLY A 241 9.78 -2.52 -13.32
N GLN A 242 10.37 -3.48 -12.61
CA GLN A 242 9.75 -4.77 -12.31
C GLN A 242 8.67 -4.57 -11.26
N SER A 243 7.50 -5.15 -11.48
CA SER A 243 6.32 -4.90 -10.67
C SER A 243 6.10 -6.00 -9.64
N PHE A 244 5.89 -5.62 -8.39
CA PHE A 244 5.65 -6.54 -7.28
C PHE A 244 4.40 -6.15 -6.50
N CYS A 245 3.67 -7.15 -6.00
CA CYS A 245 2.41 -6.95 -5.29
C CYS A 245 2.26 -7.87 -4.09
N THR A 246 1.40 -7.46 -3.15
CA THR A 246 0.97 -8.29 -2.02
C THR A 246 -0.54 -8.41 -1.98
N ASP A 247 -1.03 -9.48 -1.37
CA ASP A 247 -2.46 -9.81 -1.30
C ASP A 247 -2.92 -9.95 0.17
N GLY A 248 -3.93 -9.16 0.53
CA GLY A 248 -4.53 -9.09 1.86
C GLY A 248 -5.59 -10.16 2.10
N ALA A 249 -5.87 -11.02 1.13
CA ALA A 249 -6.83 -12.12 1.23
C ALA A 249 -6.31 -13.46 0.68
N TYR A 250 -5.10 -13.51 0.12
CA TYR A 250 -4.48 -14.72 -0.42
C TYR A 250 -3.10 -15.00 0.16
N GLY A 251 -2.80 -16.28 0.45
CA GLY A 251 -1.63 -16.67 1.26
C GLY A 251 -0.37 -16.96 0.46
N HIS A 252 0.00 -16.09 -0.47
CA HIS A 252 1.10 -16.32 -1.42
C HIS A 252 2.28 -15.33 -1.30
N GLY A 253 2.23 -14.42 -0.32
CA GLY A 253 3.35 -13.51 -0.02
C GLY A 253 3.54 -12.39 -1.03
N ILE A 254 4.81 -12.15 -1.38
CA ILE A 254 5.21 -11.28 -2.49
C ILE A 254 4.84 -11.94 -3.81
N ASN A 255 4.32 -11.18 -4.77
CA ASN A 255 3.99 -11.66 -6.11
C ASN A 255 4.77 -10.82 -7.13
N TYR A 256 5.51 -11.47 -8.02
CA TYR A 256 6.05 -10.83 -9.21
C TYR A 256 4.95 -10.75 -10.28
N THR A 257 4.70 -9.56 -10.82
CA THR A 257 3.67 -9.32 -11.83
C THR A 257 4.23 -8.53 -13.00
N PHE A 258 3.57 -8.64 -14.15
CA PHE A 258 3.96 -8.01 -15.40
C PHE A 258 2.74 -7.95 -16.33
N PRO A 259 2.77 -7.18 -17.43
CA PRO A 259 1.66 -7.13 -18.38
C PRO A 259 1.24 -8.52 -18.88
N GLY A 260 -0.04 -8.86 -18.70
CA GLY A 260 -0.60 -10.16 -19.05
C GLY A 260 -0.50 -11.22 -17.96
N ALA A 261 0.12 -10.92 -16.80
CA ALA A 261 0.14 -11.85 -15.67
C ALA A 261 -1.29 -12.17 -15.19
N ALA A 262 -1.50 -13.46 -14.90
CA ALA A 262 -2.78 -14.01 -14.45
C ALA A 262 -2.57 -14.79 -13.15
N PHE A 263 -3.48 -14.63 -12.18
CA PHE A 263 -3.43 -15.28 -10.87
C PHE A 263 -4.72 -16.05 -10.58
N VAL A 264 -4.84 -16.59 -9.36
CA VAL A 264 -5.83 -17.59 -8.94
C VAL A 264 -7.29 -17.28 -9.34
N THR A 265 -7.70 -16.01 -9.38
CA THR A 265 -9.09 -15.62 -9.69
C THR A 265 -9.27 -15.13 -11.11
N ALA A 266 -8.23 -15.23 -11.96
CA ALA A 266 -8.34 -14.82 -13.36
C ALA A 266 -9.27 -15.78 -14.12
N VAL A 267 -10.28 -15.21 -14.78
CA VAL A 267 -11.23 -15.96 -15.60
C VAL A 267 -10.71 -16.06 -17.03
N GLY A 268 -10.85 -17.24 -17.64
CA GLY A 268 -10.53 -17.46 -19.06
C GLY A 268 -9.02 -17.53 -19.37
N MET A 269 -8.19 -17.83 -18.37
CA MET A 269 -6.73 -17.95 -18.53
C MET A 269 -6.30 -19.42 -18.46
N ASP A 270 -5.52 -19.86 -19.45
CA ASP A 270 -5.00 -21.25 -19.51
C ASP A 270 -3.93 -21.52 -18.45
N ARG A 271 -3.22 -20.46 -18.01
CA ARG A 271 -2.14 -20.54 -17.02
C ARG A 271 -2.26 -19.41 -16.03
N ILE A 272 -1.98 -19.74 -14.79
CA ILE A 272 -1.94 -18.80 -13.67
C ILE A 272 -0.59 -18.91 -12.94
N LEU A 273 -0.14 -17.79 -12.40
CA LEU A 273 1.05 -17.69 -11.57
C LEU A 273 0.69 -17.94 -10.10
N LYS A 274 1.73 -18.32 -9.34
CA LYS A 274 1.70 -18.37 -7.89
C LYS A 274 2.61 -17.27 -7.35
N GLY A 275 2.36 -16.82 -6.12
CA GLY A 275 3.29 -15.90 -5.47
C GLY A 275 4.55 -16.61 -5.01
N LEU A 276 5.50 -15.82 -4.56
CA LEU A 276 6.87 -16.22 -4.25
C LEU A 276 7.01 -16.85 -2.86
N ASN A 277 5.98 -16.76 -2.01
CA ASN A 277 5.98 -17.34 -0.66
C ASN A 277 4.66 -18.06 -0.38
N LEU A 278 4.55 -19.32 -0.80
CA LEU A 278 3.35 -20.14 -0.57
C LEU A 278 3.10 -20.40 0.92
N GLY A 279 1.87 -20.14 1.37
CA GLY A 279 1.47 -20.29 2.77
C GLY A 279 1.79 -19.09 3.65
N SER A 280 2.33 -18.00 3.08
CA SER A 280 2.52 -16.74 3.82
C SER A 280 1.19 -16.19 4.35
N PRO A 281 1.23 -15.37 5.41
CA PRO A 281 0.05 -14.67 5.89
C PRO A 281 -0.43 -13.63 4.87
N LYS A 282 -1.57 -13.02 5.19
CA LYS A 282 -2.17 -11.93 4.42
C LYS A 282 -1.32 -10.68 4.57
N HIS A 283 -0.94 -10.06 3.46
CA HIS A 283 -0.07 -8.89 3.45
C HIS A 283 -0.77 -7.66 2.85
N CYS A 284 -0.39 -6.48 3.30
CA CYS A 284 -0.92 -5.20 2.82
C CYS A 284 0.16 -4.11 2.84
N GLY A 285 0.06 -3.16 1.92
CA GLY A 285 1.16 -2.24 1.61
C GLY A 285 2.35 -2.97 0.98
N LEU A 286 3.19 -2.21 0.29
CA LEU A 286 4.48 -2.68 -0.21
C LEU A 286 5.39 -1.50 -0.50
N GLU A 287 6.63 -1.60 -0.03
CA GLU A 287 7.68 -0.60 -0.25
C GLU A 287 9.01 -1.29 -0.56
N ILE A 288 9.80 -0.72 -1.47
CA ILE A 288 11.14 -1.21 -1.83
C ILE A 288 12.18 -0.21 -1.32
N LEU A 289 13.00 -0.65 -0.38
CA LEU A 289 13.93 0.23 0.33
C LEU A 289 15.07 0.69 -0.58
N SER A 290 15.36 1.99 -0.56
CA SER A 290 16.41 2.58 -1.41
C SER A 290 17.17 3.75 -0.75
N GLY A 291 16.82 4.08 0.51
CA GLY A 291 17.38 5.22 1.24
C GLY A 291 18.69 4.87 1.93
N ARG A 292 19.74 5.66 1.67
CA ARG A 292 21.08 5.48 2.27
C ARG A 292 21.16 5.70 3.79
N HIS A 293 20.09 6.22 4.40
CA HIS A 293 19.95 6.24 5.86
C HIS A 293 19.95 4.81 6.44
N LEU A 294 19.40 3.84 5.71
CA LEU A 294 19.36 2.45 6.14
C LEU A 294 20.70 1.72 5.92
N PRO A 295 20.93 0.55 6.54
CA PRO A 295 22.11 -0.27 6.25
C PRO A 295 22.15 -0.77 4.80
N ASP A 296 23.33 -1.11 4.30
CA ASP A 296 23.54 -1.46 2.89
C ASP A 296 22.85 -2.79 2.53
N ASP A 297 22.79 -3.74 3.47
CA ASP A 297 22.07 -5.01 3.30
C ASP A 297 20.54 -4.84 3.30
N TRP A 298 20.04 -3.65 3.64
CA TRP A 298 18.61 -3.32 3.57
C TRP A 298 18.17 -2.82 2.19
N GLN A 299 19.10 -2.35 1.35
CA GLN A 299 18.79 -1.78 0.05
C GLN A 299 18.20 -2.84 -0.89
N GLY A 300 17.10 -2.50 -1.57
CA GLY A 300 16.36 -3.39 -2.46
C GLY A 300 15.44 -4.39 -1.76
N ASN A 301 15.46 -4.48 -0.41
CA ASN A 301 14.52 -5.34 0.30
C ASN A 301 13.11 -4.77 0.25
N MET A 302 12.14 -5.68 0.28
CA MET A 302 10.73 -5.37 0.31
C MET A 302 10.22 -5.34 1.75
N ILE A 303 9.49 -4.29 2.10
CA ILE A 303 8.75 -4.19 3.36
C ILE A 303 7.25 -4.24 3.07
N THR A 304 6.53 -5.05 3.84
CA THR A 304 5.07 -5.17 3.77
C THR A 304 4.51 -5.48 5.15
N ASN A 305 3.21 -5.31 5.35
CA ASN A 305 2.59 -5.43 6.64
C ASN A 305 1.76 -6.71 6.76
N ASP A 306 1.90 -7.43 7.87
CA ASP A 306 0.98 -8.48 8.30
C ASP A 306 0.09 -7.90 9.40
N PHE A 307 -0.99 -7.24 8.95
CA PHE A 307 -1.94 -6.56 9.82
C PHE A 307 -2.64 -7.50 10.80
N ARG A 308 -2.76 -8.80 10.48
CA ARG A 308 -3.34 -9.80 11.39
C ARG A 308 -2.33 -10.26 12.44
N GLY A 309 -1.06 -10.33 12.08
CA GLY A 309 0.05 -10.74 12.94
C GLY A 309 0.75 -9.59 13.69
N HIS A 310 0.23 -8.37 13.59
CA HIS A 310 0.73 -7.18 14.31
C HIS A 310 2.22 -6.92 14.03
N ARG A 311 2.63 -7.05 12.77
CA ARG A 311 4.03 -6.99 12.38
C ARG A 311 4.27 -6.39 11.00
N VAL A 312 5.48 -5.87 10.83
CA VAL A 312 6.01 -5.29 9.59
C VAL A 312 7.13 -6.20 9.12
N CYS A 313 6.87 -6.93 8.03
CA CYS A 313 7.73 -7.99 7.52
C CYS A 313 8.77 -7.45 6.53
N ARG A 314 9.96 -8.06 6.52
CA ARG A 314 11.03 -7.79 5.56
C ARG A 314 11.26 -9.00 4.67
N PHE A 315 11.45 -8.79 3.38
CA PHE A 315 11.77 -9.82 2.40
C PHE A 315 12.98 -9.43 1.57
N VAL A 316 13.88 -10.39 1.36
CA VAL A 316 14.93 -10.31 0.35
C VAL A 316 14.41 -10.99 -0.90
N VAL A 317 14.43 -10.27 -2.03
CA VAL A 317 14.00 -10.80 -3.33
C VAL A 317 15.20 -10.81 -4.28
N THR A 318 15.48 -11.97 -4.87
CA THR A 318 16.61 -12.15 -5.80
C THR A 318 16.14 -12.77 -7.09
N GLU A 319 16.77 -12.39 -8.20
CA GLU A 319 16.51 -13.00 -9.52
C GLU A 319 16.76 -14.50 -9.48
N ASN A 320 15.92 -15.24 -10.20
CA ASN A 320 16.05 -16.68 -10.39
C ASN A 320 15.44 -17.07 -11.73
N GLU A 321 16.30 -17.36 -12.71
CA GLU A 321 15.91 -17.64 -14.10
C GLU A 321 15.05 -16.50 -14.69
N ALA A 322 13.83 -16.81 -15.15
CA ALA A 322 12.89 -15.83 -15.70
C ALA A 322 12.00 -15.16 -14.64
N GLY A 323 12.28 -15.36 -13.34
CA GLY A 323 11.48 -14.83 -12.25
C GLY A 323 12.32 -14.51 -11.03
N TYR A 324 11.72 -14.66 -9.85
CA TYR A 324 12.31 -14.26 -8.59
C TYR A 324 12.10 -15.31 -7.51
N VAL A 325 12.96 -15.28 -6.50
CA VAL A 325 12.76 -15.97 -5.23
C VAL A 325 12.68 -14.92 -4.14
N SER A 326 11.70 -15.06 -3.24
CA SER A 326 11.51 -14.19 -2.07
C SER A 326 11.80 -14.98 -0.80
N ARG A 327 12.54 -14.39 0.15
CA ARG A 327 12.82 -14.98 1.46
C ARG A 327 12.51 -13.99 2.57
N GLU A 328 11.57 -14.35 3.44
CA GLU A 328 11.27 -13.59 4.66
C GLU A 328 12.53 -13.53 5.55
N GLN A 329 12.80 -12.34 6.07
CA GLN A 329 13.86 -12.06 7.02
C GLN A 329 13.26 -11.75 8.40
N VAL A 330 14.11 -11.43 9.37
CA VAL A 330 13.65 -10.87 10.65
C VAL A 330 12.76 -9.65 10.40
N GLU A 331 11.63 -9.59 11.09
CA GLU A 331 10.66 -8.49 10.96
C GLU A 331 11.26 -7.14 11.37
N LEU A 332 10.80 -6.05 10.75
CA LEU A 332 11.18 -4.69 11.14
C LEU A 332 10.54 -4.32 12.48
N ILE A 333 9.25 -4.64 12.66
CA ILE A 333 8.48 -4.44 13.89
C ILE A 333 7.64 -5.67 14.14
N LYS A 334 7.56 -6.10 15.40
CA LYS A 334 6.61 -7.09 15.90
C LYS A 334 6.09 -6.69 17.28
N THR A 335 4.81 -6.88 17.53
CA THR A 335 4.21 -6.60 18.85
C THR A 335 3.09 -7.57 19.19
N ASP A 336 2.74 -7.65 20.47
CA ASP A 336 1.52 -8.28 20.99
C ASP A 336 0.37 -7.27 21.17
N HIS A 337 0.58 -5.99 20.83
CA HIS A 337 -0.45 -4.97 20.89
C HIS A 337 -1.57 -5.27 19.90
N VAL A 338 -2.67 -5.78 20.42
CA VAL A 338 -3.80 -6.29 19.61
C VAL A 338 -4.52 -5.21 18.80
N ALA A 339 -4.24 -3.92 18.99
CA ALA A 339 -4.79 -2.87 18.16
C ALA A 339 -3.82 -2.40 17.06
N PHE A 340 -2.53 -2.76 17.11
CA PHE A 340 -1.56 -2.39 16.08
C PHE A 340 -1.94 -3.07 14.76
N ARG A 341 -2.29 -2.26 13.76
CA ARG A 341 -2.76 -2.70 12.44
C ARG A 341 -2.02 -1.93 11.35
N PRO A 342 -0.75 -2.27 11.09
CA PRO A 342 -0.03 -1.65 10.00
C PRO A 342 -0.67 -2.08 8.68
N ILE A 343 -1.07 -1.12 7.84
CA ILE A 343 -1.74 -1.42 6.57
C ILE A 343 -1.10 -0.79 5.33
N ASP A 344 -0.29 0.26 5.53
CA ASP A 344 0.54 0.81 4.45
C ASP A 344 1.94 1.15 4.97
N VAL A 345 2.91 1.17 4.06
CA VAL A 345 4.32 1.46 4.37
C VAL A 345 4.93 2.28 3.23
N LYS A 346 5.73 3.30 3.56
CA LYS A 346 6.42 4.17 2.62
C LYS A 346 7.83 4.48 3.07
N MET A 347 8.72 4.74 2.13
CA MET A 347 9.99 5.40 2.42
C MET A 347 9.82 6.91 2.23
N GLY A 348 10.25 7.69 3.23
CA GLY A 348 10.13 9.14 3.23
C GLY A 348 11.32 9.86 2.57
N PRO A 349 11.22 11.20 2.42
CA PRO A 349 12.27 12.03 1.83
C PRO A 349 13.58 12.05 2.63
N ASP A 350 13.53 11.69 3.90
CA ASP A 350 14.65 11.61 4.83
C ASP A 350 15.30 10.21 4.86
N GLY A 351 14.83 9.29 4.03
CA GLY A 351 15.30 7.90 3.96
C GLY A 351 14.77 7.00 5.08
N ALA A 352 13.88 7.49 5.95
CA ALA A 352 13.23 6.69 7.00
C ALA A 352 12.05 5.89 6.44
N ILE A 353 11.61 4.88 7.20
CA ILE A 353 10.42 4.08 6.89
C ILE A 353 9.24 4.63 7.68
N TYR A 354 8.12 4.86 7.00
CA TYR A 354 6.87 5.35 7.58
C TYR A 354 5.81 4.25 7.47
N ILE A 355 5.07 4.01 8.54
CA ILE A 355 4.05 2.96 8.61
C ILE A 355 2.72 3.59 8.99
N ALA A 356 1.70 3.36 8.17
CA ALA A 356 0.32 3.72 8.48
C ALA A 356 -0.29 2.62 9.34
N ASP A 357 -0.50 2.94 10.61
CA ASP A 357 -1.20 2.09 11.56
C ASP A 357 -2.67 2.50 11.63
N TRP A 358 -3.52 1.61 11.10
CA TRP A 358 -4.97 1.71 11.10
C TRP A 358 -5.58 1.74 12.50
N TYR A 359 -4.82 1.26 13.49
CA TYR A 359 -5.22 1.04 14.87
C TYR A 359 -6.62 0.45 15.02
N ASN A 360 -6.78 -0.86 15.05
CA ASN A 360 -8.11 -1.43 15.29
C ASN A 360 -8.04 -2.79 16.00
N PRO A 361 -8.62 -2.91 17.21
CA PRO A 361 -8.72 -4.20 17.89
C PRO A 361 -9.48 -5.24 17.06
N ILE A 362 -10.56 -4.80 16.40
CA ILE A 362 -11.44 -5.65 15.60
C ILE A 362 -11.20 -5.40 14.11
N ILE A 363 -10.87 -6.46 13.37
CA ILE A 363 -10.60 -6.36 11.93
C ILE A 363 -11.37 -7.35 11.08
N GLN A 364 -11.83 -8.46 11.64
CA GLN A 364 -12.56 -9.46 10.88
C GLN A 364 -14.05 -9.10 10.76
N HIS A 365 -14.64 -9.45 9.62
CA HIS A 365 -16.05 -9.15 9.31
C HIS A 365 -17.00 -10.33 9.45
N GLY A 366 -16.46 -11.53 9.74
CA GLY A 366 -17.24 -12.74 9.95
C GLY A 366 -17.41 -13.14 11.42
N GLU A 367 -16.55 -12.66 12.33
CA GLU A 367 -16.52 -13.10 13.73
C GLU A 367 -17.37 -12.23 14.66
N VAL A 368 -17.54 -10.96 14.31
CA VAL A 368 -18.32 -9.97 15.07
C VAL A 368 -19.06 -9.04 14.10
N ASP A 369 -20.12 -8.39 14.60
CA ASP A 369 -20.94 -7.48 13.81
C ASP A 369 -20.10 -6.31 13.22
N PHE A 370 -20.51 -5.79 12.07
CA PHE A 370 -19.89 -4.60 11.48
C PHE A 370 -20.02 -3.35 12.37
N ARG A 371 -20.96 -3.36 13.32
CA ARG A 371 -21.22 -2.31 14.30
C ARG A 371 -20.81 -2.72 15.72
N ASP A 372 -19.95 -3.74 15.86
CA ASP A 372 -19.40 -4.11 17.16
C ASP A 372 -18.74 -2.88 17.81
N PRO A 373 -19.12 -2.52 19.06
CA PRO A 373 -18.66 -1.29 19.70
C PRO A 373 -17.15 -1.28 20.00
N ARG A 374 -16.46 -2.42 19.88
CA ARG A 374 -14.99 -2.52 20.01
C ARG A 374 -14.25 -2.13 18.73
N ARG A 375 -14.95 -1.94 17.61
CA ARG A 375 -14.34 -1.39 16.40
C ARG A 375 -13.97 0.05 16.67
N ASP A 376 -12.69 0.33 16.55
CA ASP A 376 -12.23 1.70 16.63
C ASP A 376 -12.55 2.45 15.33
N HIS A 377 -12.84 3.74 15.43
CA HIS A 377 -13.14 4.63 14.30
C HIS A 377 -12.34 5.94 14.31
N THR A 378 -11.70 6.28 15.43
CA THR A 378 -11.17 7.62 15.67
C THR A 378 -9.65 7.65 15.82
N HIS A 379 -9.01 6.51 16.06
CA HIS A 379 -7.57 6.47 16.29
C HIS A 379 -6.82 6.03 15.03
N GLY A 380 -5.57 6.43 14.94
CA GLY A 380 -4.70 6.13 13.81
C GLY A 380 -3.34 6.76 14.04
N ARG A 381 -2.27 6.08 13.62
CA ARG A 381 -0.90 6.53 13.86
C ARG A 381 -0.06 6.41 12.61
N ILE A 382 0.85 7.35 12.44
CA ILE A 382 1.98 7.20 11.53
C ILE A 382 3.22 6.98 12.39
N TRP A 383 3.84 5.82 12.22
CA TRP A 383 5.10 5.49 12.87
C TRP A 383 6.25 5.76 11.93
N ARG A 384 7.32 6.37 12.43
CA ARG A 384 8.56 6.59 11.70
C ARG A 384 9.66 5.72 12.29
N VAL A 385 10.39 5.02 11.42
CA VAL A 385 11.43 4.06 11.79
C VAL A 385 12.76 4.46 11.14
N THR A 386 13.77 4.62 11.98
CA THR A 386 15.13 5.08 11.60
C THR A 386 16.18 4.07 12.04
N TYR A 387 17.36 4.15 11.43
CA TYR A 387 18.55 3.39 11.84
C TYR A 387 19.43 4.23 12.77
N LYS A 388 19.78 3.66 13.92
CA LYS A 388 20.58 4.32 14.96
C LYS A 388 21.99 4.62 14.47
N GLY A 389 22.51 5.77 14.86
CA GLY A 389 23.91 6.15 14.60
C GLY A 389 24.23 6.47 13.14
N LYS A 390 23.23 6.47 12.23
CA LYS A 390 23.35 7.05 10.89
C LYS A 390 22.47 8.30 10.81
N PRO A 391 22.98 9.44 10.29
CA PRO A 391 22.13 10.61 10.06
C PRO A 391 21.04 10.27 9.03
N THR A 392 19.88 10.91 9.19
CA THR A 392 18.84 10.92 8.17
C THR A 392 19.28 11.76 6.97
N LEU A 393 18.59 11.59 5.84
CA LEU A 393 18.91 12.34 4.64
C LEU A 393 18.30 13.75 4.71
N PRO A 394 19.03 14.78 4.23
CA PRO A 394 18.44 16.10 4.07
C PRO A 394 17.32 16.03 3.03
N ARG A 395 16.15 16.60 3.36
CA ARG A 395 15.00 16.63 2.45
C ARG A 395 15.35 17.41 1.17
N PRO A 396 15.30 16.78 -0.01
CA PRO A 396 15.60 17.46 -1.27
C PRO A 396 14.57 18.56 -1.59
N LYS A 397 15.04 19.75 -2.02
CA LYS A 397 14.18 20.88 -2.42
C LYS A 397 13.81 20.79 -3.91
N LEU A 398 12.98 19.81 -4.27
CA LEU A 398 12.75 19.46 -5.69
C LEU A 398 11.92 20.49 -6.46
N VAL A 399 10.89 21.09 -5.85
CA VAL A 399 9.97 22.00 -6.55
C VAL A 399 10.70 23.21 -7.15
N ASP A 400 11.55 23.82 -6.34
CA ASP A 400 12.25 25.06 -6.68
C ASP A 400 13.59 24.81 -7.40
N ALA A 401 14.03 23.56 -7.51
CA ALA A 401 15.29 23.20 -8.16
C ALA A 401 15.30 23.51 -9.65
N SER A 402 16.43 23.89 -10.23
CA SER A 402 16.60 24.00 -11.69
C SER A 402 16.40 22.65 -12.40
N ASN A 403 16.16 22.67 -13.72
CA ASN A 403 16.09 21.43 -14.50
C ASN A 403 17.38 20.61 -14.38
N GLN A 404 18.54 21.26 -14.35
CA GLN A 404 19.83 20.59 -14.20
C GLN A 404 19.95 19.88 -12.85
N GLU A 405 19.55 20.53 -11.75
CA GLU A 405 19.54 19.90 -10.42
C GLU A 405 18.58 18.72 -10.35
N LEU A 406 17.39 18.82 -10.95
CA LEU A 406 16.44 17.72 -11.04
C LEU A 406 16.97 16.55 -11.87
N LEU A 407 17.65 16.81 -12.98
CA LEU A 407 18.27 15.78 -13.82
C LEU A 407 19.40 15.08 -13.07
N GLU A 408 20.24 15.80 -12.33
CA GLU A 408 21.24 15.18 -11.45
C GLU A 408 20.61 14.36 -10.32
N ALA A 409 19.46 14.79 -9.79
CA ALA A 409 18.72 14.02 -8.78
C ALA A 409 18.23 12.65 -9.30
N LEU A 410 18.12 12.45 -10.63
CA LEU A 410 17.79 11.15 -11.22
C LEU A 410 18.88 10.09 -11.01
N LYS A 411 20.11 10.49 -10.69
CA LYS A 411 21.24 9.59 -10.40
C LYS A 411 21.28 9.12 -8.94
N LEU A 412 20.52 9.77 -8.05
CA LEU A 412 20.54 9.44 -6.63
C LEU A 412 19.95 8.05 -6.36
N PRO A 413 20.45 7.31 -5.36
CA PRO A 413 19.95 5.97 -5.04
C PRO A 413 18.54 5.97 -4.43
N GLU A 414 18.12 7.07 -3.82
CA GLU A 414 16.79 7.23 -3.23
C GLU A 414 15.68 7.26 -4.30
N GLU A 415 14.82 6.24 -4.35
CA GLU A 415 13.71 6.17 -5.32
C GLU A 415 12.72 7.32 -5.14
N TRP A 416 12.40 7.69 -3.89
CA TRP A 416 11.52 8.84 -3.62
C TRP A 416 12.03 10.11 -4.34
N THR A 417 13.35 10.36 -4.28
CA THR A 417 13.97 11.54 -4.88
C THR A 417 13.91 11.46 -6.39
N ARG A 418 14.31 10.33 -6.98
CA ARG A 418 14.25 10.13 -8.44
C ARG A 418 12.83 10.27 -8.98
N GLN A 419 11.87 9.63 -8.33
CA GLN A 419 10.48 9.62 -8.78
C GLN A 419 9.86 11.02 -8.71
N ASN A 420 10.08 11.76 -7.63
CA ASN A 420 9.58 13.13 -7.53
C ASN A 420 10.32 14.11 -8.44
N ALA A 421 11.62 13.93 -8.68
CA ALA A 421 12.34 14.73 -9.67
C ALA A 421 11.79 14.51 -11.10
N LYS A 422 11.51 13.26 -11.48
CA LYS A 422 10.80 12.93 -12.75
C LYS A 422 9.44 13.62 -12.82
N ASN A 423 8.67 13.62 -11.74
CA ASN A 423 7.35 14.24 -11.70
C ASN A 423 7.43 15.76 -11.90
N VAL A 424 8.34 16.44 -11.18
CA VAL A 424 8.52 17.90 -11.31
C VAL A 424 8.98 18.26 -12.73
N LEU A 425 9.91 17.50 -13.32
CA LEU A 425 10.32 17.68 -14.72
C LEU A 425 9.14 17.49 -15.69
N ARG A 426 8.30 16.48 -15.48
CA ARG A 426 7.11 16.25 -16.29
C ARG A 426 6.13 17.42 -16.20
N GLU A 427 5.83 17.89 -14.99
CA GLU A 427 4.89 18.97 -14.72
C GLU A 427 5.34 20.32 -15.33
N ARG A 428 6.65 20.54 -15.49
CA ARG A 428 7.19 21.71 -16.20
C ARG A 428 6.85 21.71 -17.70
N GLY A 429 6.56 20.55 -18.25
CA GLY A 429 6.21 20.37 -19.65
C GLY A 429 7.42 20.25 -20.57
N ARG A 430 7.20 19.55 -21.68
CA ARG A 430 8.21 19.20 -22.68
C ARG A 430 9.02 20.38 -23.17
N GLU A 431 8.37 21.49 -23.50
CA GLU A 431 9.01 22.68 -24.08
C GLU A 431 10.10 23.27 -23.17
N LYS A 432 9.92 23.17 -21.84
CA LYS A 432 10.86 23.69 -20.86
C LYS A 432 11.99 22.72 -20.52
N VAL A 433 11.85 21.43 -20.81
CA VAL A 433 12.74 20.38 -20.31
C VAL A 433 13.52 19.67 -21.41
N GLU A 434 12.98 19.54 -22.61
CA GLU A 434 13.53 18.67 -23.66
C GLU A 434 14.97 19.05 -24.07
N ALA A 435 15.30 20.33 -24.14
CA ALA A 435 16.64 20.79 -24.48
C ALA A 435 17.66 20.39 -23.41
N ASP A 436 17.36 20.67 -22.14
CA ASP A 436 18.21 20.35 -20.99
C ASP A 436 18.40 18.83 -20.85
N LEU A 437 17.31 18.06 -20.97
CA LEU A 437 17.35 16.60 -20.93
C LEU A 437 18.27 16.03 -22.04
N LYS A 438 18.14 16.53 -23.28
CA LYS A 438 19.00 16.07 -24.39
C LYS A 438 20.47 16.43 -24.17
N ALA A 439 20.76 17.59 -23.61
CA ALA A 439 22.12 18.00 -23.27
C ALA A 439 22.70 17.11 -22.16
N TRP A 440 21.92 16.87 -21.11
CA TRP A 440 22.29 16.01 -19.98
C TRP A 440 22.55 14.57 -20.41
N LEU A 441 21.68 13.96 -21.21
CA LEU A 441 21.86 12.60 -21.73
C LEU A 441 23.16 12.43 -22.53
N LYS A 442 23.56 13.45 -23.30
CA LYS A 442 24.84 13.43 -24.05
C LYS A 442 26.06 13.58 -23.15
N ALA A 443 25.89 14.14 -21.96
CA ALA A 443 26.95 14.37 -20.99
C ALA A 443 27.07 13.23 -19.96
N LEU A 444 26.18 12.22 -20.01
CA LEU A 444 26.28 11.05 -19.15
C LEU A 444 27.58 10.28 -19.43
N ASP A 445 28.25 9.85 -18.35
CA ASP A 445 29.48 9.08 -18.45
C ASP A 445 29.17 7.64 -18.83
N SER A 446 29.43 7.28 -20.10
CA SER A 446 29.29 5.91 -20.61
C SER A 446 30.11 4.85 -19.89
N GLN A 447 31.06 5.25 -19.04
CA GLN A 447 31.86 4.35 -18.21
C GLN A 447 31.32 4.20 -16.78
N ASP A 448 30.28 4.94 -16.40
CA ASP A 448 29.61 4.74 -15.11
C ASP A 448 28.98 3.33 -15.07
N PRO A 449 29.24 2.52 -14.03
CA PRO A 449 28.60 1.21 -13.87
C PRO A 449 27.06 1.25 -13.84
N GLN A 450 26.46 2.43 -13.61
CA GLN A 450 25.02 2.69 -13.61
C GLN A 450 24.55 3.55 -14.80
N TYR A 451 25.33 3.63 -15.89
CA TYR A 451 25.02 4.42 -17.11
C TYR A 451 23.63 4.15 -17.70
#